data_AF-A0A1I5P697-F1
#
_entry.id   AF-A0A1I5P697-F1
#
_cell.length_a   1.000
_cell.length_b   1.000
_cell.length_c   1.000
_cell.angle_alpha   90.00
_cell.angle_beta   90.00
_cell.angle_gamma   90.00
#
_symmetry.space_group_name_H-M   'P 1'
#
loop_
_entity.id
_entity.type
_entity.pdbx_description
1 polymer ?
#
loop_
_entity_poly.entity_id
_entity_poly.type
_entity_poly.pdbx_seq_one_letter_code
_entity_poly.pdbx_strand_id
1 'polypeptide(L)'
;MTNFTPWTEQGLHGIAVIQAQRCWLTQLAETLSAHLHLDSSRDAVGECLTHLMSGLLQSLVSEEQAFVELGSPVDDAHLAEHNALCLEVLELIKHHERGELVGLPLLQRLQDWLSQHCDGTPHRSVLH
;
A
#
# COMPACT_ATOMS: atom_id res chain seq x y z
N MET A 1 -21.69 3.31 -0.53
CA MET A 1 -20.65 3.76 0.40
C MET A 1 -19.64 2.63 0.51
N THR A 2 -18.60 2.69 -0.30
CA THR A 2 -17.48 1.75 -0.22
C THR A 2 -16.35 2.53 0.43
N ASN A 3 -16.19 2.28 1.74
CA ASN A 3 -15.20 2.99 2.54
C ASN A 3 -13.83 2.36 2.31
N PHE A 4 -12.90 3.15 1.81
CA PHE A 4 -11.48 2.88 2.03
C PHE A 4 -11.21 3.03 3.52
N THR A 5 -10.97 1.90 4.19
CA THR A 5 -10.57 1.94 5.60
C THR A 5 -9.08 2.24 5.65
N PRO A 6 -8.67 3.40 6.21
CA PRO A 6 -7.25 3.72 6.33
C PRO A 6 -6.56 2.68 7.21
N TRP A 7 -5.29 2.40 6.92
CA TRP A 7 -4.48 1.53 7.75
C TRP A 7 -4.38 2.07 9.18
N THR A 8 -4.49 1.18 10.16
CA THR A 8 -4.21 1.46 11.56
C THR A 8 -3.50 0.25 12.15
N GLU A 9 -2.48 0.48 12.98
CA GLU A 9 -1.68 -0.60 13.58
C GLU A 9 -2.46 -1.42 14.62
N GLN A 10 -3.62 -0.94 15.10
CA GLN A 10 -4.53 -1.65 16.00
C GLN A 10 -3.88 -2.23 17.28
N GLY A 11 -2.73 -1.69 17.71
CA GLY A 11 -1.97 -2.22 18.85
C GLY A 11 -1.23 -3.53 18.55
N LEU A 12 -1.07 -3.88 17.27
CA LEU A 12 -0.21 -4.97 16.82
C LEU A 12 1.27 -4.54 16.88
N HIS A 13 2.17 -5.51 17.04
CA HIS A 13 3.62 -5.29 17.10
C HIS A 13 4.39 -6.37 16.32
N GLY A 14 5.62 -6.05 15.92
CA GLY A 14 6.52 -6.96 15.19
C GLY A 14 5.85 -7.66 14.01
N ILE A 15 5.98 -8.99 13.94
CA ILE A 15 5.49 -9.80 12.81
C ILE A 15 3.97 -9.64 12.59
N ALA A 16 3.20 -9.38 13.64
CA ALA A 16 1.75 -9.23 13.52
C ALA A 16 1.37 -7.97 12.71
N VAL A 17 2.14 -6.88 12.84
CA VAL A 17 1.98 -5.66 12.03
C VAL A 17 2.22 -5.98 10.56
N ILE A 18 3.34 -6.65 10.26
CA ILE A 18 3.72 -7.02 8.89
C ILE A 18 2.64 -7.88 8.23
N GLN A 19 2.13 -8.89 8.93
CA GLN A 19 1.07 -9.76 8.39
C GLN A 19 -0.24 -9.00 8.16
N ALA A 20 -0.65 -8.16 9.11
CA ALA A 20 -1.85 -7.37 8.97
C ALA A 20 -1.73 -6.34 7.83
N GLN A 21 -0.55 -5.74 7.65
CA GLN A 21 -0.28 -4.76 6.58
C GLN A 21 -0.43 -5.41 5.21
N ARG A 22 0.13 -6.61 5.00
CA ARG A 22 -0.03 -7.37 3.75
C ARG A 22 -1.49 -7.71 3.46
N CYS A 23 -2.23 -8.16 4.48
CA CYS A 23 -3.66 -8.43 4.35
C CYS A 23 -4.47 -7.17 3.99
N TRP A 24 -4.14 -6.04 4.59
CA TRP A 24 -4.79 -4.76 4.30
C TRP A 24 -4.48 -4.28 2.88
N LEU A 25 -3.23 -4.38 2.42
CA LEU A 25 -2.85 -3.98 1.06
C LEU A 25 -3.50 -4.84 -0.03
N THR A 26 -3.65 -6.14 0.19
CA THR A 26 -4.39 -7.01 -0.74
C THR A 26 -5.87 -6.59 -0.83
N GLN A 27 -6.51 -6.36 0.31
CA GLN A 27 -7.90 -5.88 0.36
C GLN A 27 -8.05 -4.50 -0.30
N LEU A 28 -7.05 -3.63 -0.15
CA LEU A 28 -6.99 -2.33 -0.79
C LEU A 28 -6.97 -2.46 -2.32
N ALA A 29 -6.13 -3.33 -2.86
CA ALA A 29 -6.04 -3.60 -4.30
C ALA A 29 -7.35 -4.21 -4.85
N GLU A 30 -7.96 -5.14 -4.11
CA GLU A 30 -9.27 -5.72 -4.47
C GLU A 30 -10.38 -4.67 -4.47
N THR A 31 -10.41 -3.80 -3.46
CA THR A 31 -11.39 -2.71 -3.35
C THR A 31 -11.23 -1.73 -4.50
N LEU A 32 -9.99 -1.33 -4.82
CA LEU A 32 -9.70 -0.49 -5.98
C LEU A 32 -10.17 -1.16 -7.28
N SER A 33 -9.87 -2.45 -7.48
CA SER A 33 -10.32 -3.20 -8.65
C SER A 33 -11.84 -3.21 -8.80
N ALA A 34 -12.57 -3.47 -7.72
CA ALA A 34 -14.04 -3.44 -7.74
C ALA A 34 -14.57 -2.05 -8.11
N HIS A 35 -13.96 -0.99 -7.59
CA HIS A 35 -14.32 0.39 -7.92
C HIS A 35 -14.14 0.73 -9.39
N LEU A 36 -13.04 0.30 -9.99
CA LEU A 36 -12.76 0.57 -11.40
C LEU A 36 -13.72 -0.17 -12.34
N HIS A 37 -14.21 -1.35 -11.94
CA HIS A 37 -15.20 -2.10 -12.72
C HIS A 37 -16.63 -1.54 -12.62
N LEU A 38 -16.95 -0.75 -11.59
CA LEU A 38 -18.29 -0.22 -11.34
C LEU A 38 -18.59 1.10 -12.09
N ASP A 39 -17.77 1.48 -13.07
CA ASP A 39 -17.89 2.75 -13.82
C ASP A 39 -17.93 3.97 -12.85
N SER A 40 -17.08 3.92 -11.82
CA SER A 40 -17.02 4.95 -10.78
C SER A 40 -16.74 6.32 -11.37
N SER A 41 -17.41 7.35 -10.83
CA SER A 41 -17.15 8.73 -11.24
C SER A 41 -15.70 9.12 -10.99
N ARG A 42 -15.18 10.06 -11.79
CA ARG A 42 -13.83 10.60 -11.63
C ARG A 42 -13.57 11.08 -10.19
N ASP A 43 -14.54 11.75 -9.58
CA ASP A 43 -14.42 12.23 -8.20
C ASP A 43 -14.24 11.09 -7.19
N ALA A 44 -14.99 9.99 -7.35
CA ALA A 44 -14.85 8.81 -6.50
C ALA A 44 -13.47 8.15 -6.64
N VAL A 45 -12.89 8.16 -7.84
CA VAL A 45 -11.50 7.70 -8.05
C VAL A 45 -10.52 8.63 -7.34
N GLY A 46 -10.71 9.95 -7.39
CA GLY A 46 -9.82 10.91 -6.73
C GLY A 46 -9.82 10.80 -5.19
N GLU A 47 -10.99 10.64 -4.59
CA GLU A 47 -11.12 10.38 -3.14
C GLU A 47 -10.43 9.07 -2.75
N CYS A 48 -10.65 8.01 -3.54
CA CYS A 48 -9.99 6.72 -3.38
C CYS A 48 -8.46 6.85 -3.38
N LEU A 49 -7.88 7.58 -4.35
CA LEU A 49 -6.44 7.80 -4.45
C LEU A 49 -5.86 8.52 -3.22
N THR A 50 -6.58 9.52 -2.72
CA THR A 50 -6.15 10.32 -1.56
C THR A 50 -6.16 9.49 -0.28
N HIS A 51 -7.22 8.69 -0.08
CA HIS A 51 -7.32 7.77 1.03
C HIS A 51 -6.27 6.66 0.96
N LEU A 52 -6.01 6.15 -0.25
CA LEU A 52 -4.98 5.15 -0.51
C LEU A 52 -3.59 5.66 -0.10
N MET A 53 -3.20 6.87 -0.54
CA MET A 53 -1.92 7.46 -0.19
C MET A 53 -1.72 7.58 1.32
N SER A 54 -2.75 8.06 2.02
CA SER A 54 -2.69 8.28 3.46
C SER A 54 -2.55 6.97 4.25
N GLY A 55 -3.32 5.95 3.86
CA GLY A 55 -3.21 4.62 4.46
C GLY A 55 -1.90 3.93 4.12
N LEU A 56 -1.44 4.07 2.87
CA LEU A 56 -0.22 3.43 2.39
C LEU A 56 1.00 3.94 3.16
N LEU A 57 1.17 5.26 3.28
CA LEU A 57 2.28 5.85 4.03
C LEU A 57 2.36 5.34 5.47
N GLN A 58 1.22 5.34 6.17
CA GLN A 58 1.19 4.83 7.55
C GLN A 58 1.56 3.34 7.59
N SER A 59 1.07 2.53 6.64
CA SER A 59 1.35 1.09 6.61
C SER A 59 2.84 0.77 6.41
N LEU A 60 3.53 1.55 5.57
CA LEU A 60 4.97 1.38 5.33
C LEU A 60 5.78 1.77 6.57
N VAL A 61 5.46 2.91 7.20
CA VAL A 61 6.11 3.34 8.46
C VAL A 61 5.89 2.30 9.57
N SER A 62 4.69 1.71 9.65
CA SER A 62 4.39 0.66 10.63
C SER A 62 5.29 -0.55 10.45
N GLU A 63 5.52 -0.95 9.19
CA GLU A 63 6.36 -2.09 8.85
C GLU A 63 7.83 -1.82 9.19
N GLU A 64 8.34 -0.64 8.85
CA GLU A 64 9.70 -0.21 9.17
C GLU A 64 9.94 -0.22 10.69
N GLN A 65 8.97 0.27 11.47
CA GLN A 65 9.02 0.22 12.93
C GLN A 65 8.99 -1.22 13.45
N ALA A 66 8.13 -2.08 12.90
CA ALA A 66 8.07 -3.49 13.26
C ALA A 66 9.39 -4.22 12.99
N PHE A 67 10.08 -3.91 11.90
CA PHE A 67 11.41 -4.44 11.60
C PHE A 67 12.47 -3.99 12.62
N VAL A 68 12.43 -2.73 13.04
CA VAL A 68 13.28 -2.21 14.12
C VAL A 68 13.00 -2.92 15.45
N GLU A 69 11.72 -3.11 15.82
CA GLU A 69 11.32 -3.84 17.03
C GLU A 69 11.84 -5.29 17.03
N LEU A 70 11.87 -5.93 15.86
CA LEU A 70 12.37 -7.29 15.67
C LEU A 70 13.91 -7.37 15.63
N GLY A 71 14.61 -6.24 15.75
CA GLY A 71 16.08 -6.20 15.74
C GLY A 71 16.70 -6.37 14.35
N SER A 72 15.91 -6.22 13.29
CA SER A 72 16.35 -6.30 11.90
C SER A 72 15.86 -5.08 11.13
N PRO A 73 16.46 -3.89 11.32
CA PRO A 73 16.07 -2.67 10.61
C PRO A 73 16.06 -2.90 9.10
N VAL A 74 15.08 -2.31 8.42
CA VAL A 74 15.03 -2.29 6.96
C VAL A 74 16.29 -1.65 6.39
N ASP A 75 16.76 -2.17 5.26
CA ASP A 75 17.91 -1.60 4.56
C ASP A 75 17.50 -0.47 3.60
N ASP A 76 18.49 0.21 3.04
CA ASP A 76 18.26 1.31 2.10
C ASP A 76 17.52 0.85 0.83
N ALA A 77 17.62 -0.42 0.45
CA ALA A 77 16.93 -0.96 -0.71
C ALA A 77 15.41 -1.09 -0.45
N HIS A 78 15.03 -1.64 0.71
CA HIS A 78 13.63 -1.73 1.15
C HIS A 78 13.01 -0.34 1.29
N LEU A 79 13.73 0.61 1.87
CA LEU A 79 13.30 2.02 1.96
C LEU A 79 13.16 2.67 0.58
N ALA A 80 14.05 2.36 -0.37
CA ALA A 80 13.96 2.87 -1.74
C ALA A 80 12.71 2.31 -2.46
N GLU A 81 12.35 1.06 -2.23
CA GLU A 81 11.11 0.46 -2.76
C GLU A 81 9.86 1.15 -2.20
N HIS A 82 9.82 1.43 -0.91
CA HIS A 82 8.74 2.19 -0.26
C HIS A 82 8.57 3.57 -0.88
N ASN A 83 9.68 4.31 -0.98
CA ASN A 83 9.69 5.65 -1.56
C ASN A 83 9.26 5.65 -3.03
N ALA A 84 9.71 4.66 -3.82
CA ALA A 84 9.33 4.53 -5.22
C ALA A 84 7.82 4.34 -5.38
N LEU A 85 7.20 3.46 -4.58
CA LEU A 85 5.75 3.28 -4.61
C LEU A 85 5.00 4.57 -4.27
N CYS A 86 5.42 5.28 -3.21
CA CYS A 86 4.79 6.55 -2.83
C CYS A 86 4.90 7.59 -3.94
N LEU A 87 6.05 7.72 -4.59
CA LEU A 87 6.24 8.66 -5.70
C LEU A 87 5.34 8.32 -6.90
N GLU A 88 5.22 7.05 -7.25
CA GLU A 88 4.37 6.62 -8.36
C GLU A 88 2.89 6.87 -8.09
N VAL A 89 2.40 6.58 -6.87
CA VAL A 89 1.01 6.88 -6.50
C VAL A 89 0.77 8.39 -6.49
N LEU A 90 1.74 9.21 -6.03
CA LEU A 90 1.65 10.67 -6.11
C LEU A 90 1.57 11.16 -7.56
N GLU A 91 2.34 10.60 -8.47
CA GLU A 91 2.25 10.95 -9.90
C GLU A 91 0.88 10.58 -10.46
N LEU A 92 0.35 9.40 -10.12
CA LEU A 92 -1.00 8.98 -10.54
C LEU A 92 -2.09 9.91 -9.99
N ILE A 93 -1.95 10.43 -8.77
CA ILE A 93 -2.84 11.49 -8.24
C ILE A 93 -2.78 12.74 -9.12
N LYS A 94 -1.58 13.23 -9.46
CA LYS A 94 -1.43 14.40 -10.34
C LYS A 94 -2.02 14.17 -11.74
N HIS A 95 -1.82 12.99 -12.31
CA HIS A 95 -2.43 12.61 -13.59
C HIS A 95 -3.96 12.61 -13.50
N HIS A 96 -4.53 12.08 -12.42
CA HIS A 96 -5.97 12.13 -12.17
C HIS A 96 -6.49 13.57 -12.10
N GLU A 97 -5.80 14.45 -11.36
CA GLU A 97 -6.15 15.88 -11.24
C GLU A 97 -6.16 16.59 -12.60
N ARG A 98 -5.29 16.17 -13.53
CA ARG A 98 -5.26 16.65 -14.93
C ARG A 98 -6.39 16.13 -15.82
N GLY A 99 -7.17 15.15 -15.37
CA GLY A 99 -8.27 14.55 -16.15
C GLY A 99 -7.96 13.21 -16.77
N GLU A 100 -6.81 12.63 -16.44
CA GLU A 100 -6.36 11.37 -17.02
C GLU A 100 -6.98 10.18 -16.28
N LEU A 101 -7.20 9.08 -17.02
CA LEU A 101 -7.70 7.82 -16.46
C LEU A 101 -6.53 7.03 -15.87
N VAL A 102 -6.38 7.09 -14.55
CA VAL A 102 -5.23 6.48 -13.83
C VAL A 102 -5.56 5.20 -13.06
N GLY A 103 -6.84 4.82 -13.04
CA GLY A 103 -7.33 3.72 -12.23
C GLY A 103 -6.65 2.38 -12.52
N LEU A 104 -6.71 1.92 -13.78
CA LEU A 104 -6.09 0.67 -14.20
C LEU A 104 -4.55 0.68 -14.02
N PRO A 105 -3.82 1.74 -14.44
CA PRO A 105 -2.39 1.87 -14.14
C PRO A 105 -2.04 1.74 -12.66
N LEU A 106 -2.83 2.36 -11.77
CA LEU A 106 -2.62 2.24 -10.33
C LEU A 106 -2.82 0.81 -9.85
N LEU A 107 -3.92 0.18 -10.25
CA LEU A 107 -4.23 -1.19 -9.83
C LEU A 107 -3.11 -2.14 -10.21
N GLN A 108 -2.63 -2.05 -11.46
CA GLN A 108 -1.53 -2.88 -11.93
C GLN A 108 -0.26 -2.66 -11.10
N ARG A 109 0.10 -1.41 -10.82
CA ARG A 109 1.30 -1.11 -10.03
C ARG A 109 1.21 -1.61 -8.60
N LEU A 110 0.06 -1.47 -7.95
CA LEU A 110 -0.15 -2.01 -6.60
C LEU A 110 -0.03 -3.54 -6.61
N GLN A 111 -0.64 -4.22 -7.58
CA GLN A 111 -0.54 -5.67 -7.68
C GLN A 111 0.91 -6.14 -7.92
N ASP A 112 1.62 -5.49 -8.85
CA ASP A 112 3.01 -5.82 -9.16
C ASP A 112 3.92 -5.61 -7.94
N TRP A 113 3.74 -4.47 -7.24
CA TRP A 113 4.50 -4.17 -6.03
C TRP A 113 4.19 -5.18 -4.93
N LEU A 114 2.92 -5.52 -4.69
CA LEU A 114 2.54 -6.51 -3.67
C LEU A 114 3.15 -7.88 -3.95
N SER A 115 3.11 -8.35 -5.19
CA SER A 115 3.74 -9.63 -5.55
C SER A 115 5.25 -9.60 -5.35
N GLN A 116 5.93 -8.49 -5.61
CA GLN A 116 7.39 -8.39 -5.44
C GLN A 116 7.78 -8.25 -3.96
N HIS A 117 7.09 -7.39 -3.24
CA HIS A 117 7.44 -6.97 -1.89
C HIS A 117 6.93 -7.97 -0.82
N CYS A 118 5.71 -8.49 -0.96
CA CYS A 118 5.14 -9.44 -0.01
C CYS A 118 5.71 -10.85 -0.19
N ASP A 119 5.92 -11.31 -1.43
CA ASP A 119 6.47 -12.66 -1.68
C ASP A 119 8.00 -12.68 -1.59
N GLY A 120 8.67 -11.56 -1.84
CA GLY A 120 10.13 -11.42 -1.80
C GLY A 120 10.73 -11.29 -0.40
N THR A 121 9.98 -10.73 0.55
CA THR A 121 10.47 -10.53 1.93
C THR A 121 10.32 -11.82 2.73
N PRO A 122 11.40 -12.59 2.97
CA PRO A 122 11.29 -13.90 3.57
C PRO A 122 10.93 -13.75 5.03
N HIS A 123 9.84 -14.40 5.46
CA HIS A 123 9.50 -14.69 6.86
C HIS A 123 10.55 -15.61 7.55
N ARG A 124 11.78 -15.71 7.02
CA ARG A 124 12.65 -16.89 7.21
C ARG A 124 13.90 -16.66 8.05
N SER A 125 14.05 -15.53 8.74
CA SER A 125 15.25 -15.35 9.59
C SER A 125 15.04 -14.76 10.98
N VAL A 126 13.80 -14.47 11.40
CA VAL A 126 13.54 -13.89 12.74
C VAL A 126 13.02 -14.91 13.76
N LEU A 127 13.10 -16.20 13.44
CA LEU A 127 12.90 -17.28 14.42
C LEU A 127 14.21 -18.02 14.62
N HIS A 128 15.08 -17.46 15.45
CA HIS A 128 16.12 -18.22 16.14
C HIS A 128 16.43 -17.60 17.50
#